data_AF-A0A8D8I9Q1-F1
#
_entry.id   AF-A0A8D8I9Q1-F1
#
_cell.length_a   1.000
_cell.length_b   1.000
_cell.length_c   1.000
_cell.angle_alpha   90.00
_cell.angle_beta   90.00
_cell.angle_gamma   90.00
#
_symmetry.space_group_name_H-M   'P 1'
#
loop_
_entity.id
_entity.type
_entity.pdbx_description
1 polymer ?
#
loop_
_entity_poly.entity_id
_entity_poly.type
_entity_poly.pdbx_seq_one_letter_code
_entity_poly.pdbx_strand_id
1 'polypeptide(L)'
;MPNIKLQSSDGEVFDTDVQIAKCSGTIKTMLEDLGMDEGEDEVVPLPNVNSAILRKVLQWATYHKDDPAPAEDDENKEKRTDDISSWDADFLKVDQGTLFELILAANYLDIKGLLD
;
A
#
# COMPACT_ATOMS: atom_id res chain seq x y z
N MET A 1 -2.76 7.45 17.64
CA MET A 1 -3.16 6.23 16.92
C MET A 1 -1.95 5.31 16.92
N PRO A 2 -2.14 3.99 16.92
CA PRO A 2 -1.01 3.05 16.89
C PRO A 2 -0.22 3.24 15.59
N ASN A 3 1.11 3.21 15.70
CA ASN A 3 2.03 3.38 14.59
C ASN A 3 2.86 2.12 14.37
N ILE A 4 3.36 1.95 13.14
CA ILE A 4 4.25 0.87 12.73
C ILE A 4 5.44 1.44 11.95
N LYS A 5 6.61 0.83 12.13
CA LYS A 5 7.83 1.18 11.40
C LYS A 5 8.03 0.24 10.22
N LEU A 6 8.03 0.78 9.01
CA LEU A 6 8.29 0.03 7.77
C LEU A 6 9.66 0.42 7.23
N GLN A 7 10.54 -0.54 6.97
CA GLN A 7 11.85 -0.29 6.37
C GLN A 7 11.86 -0.68 4.91
N SER A 8 12.15 0.29 4.04
CA SER A 8 12.37 0.09 2.62
C SER A 8 13.66 -0.69 2.31
N SER A 9 13.78 -1.20 1.09
CA SER A 9 14.91 -2.01 0.63
C SER A 9 16.26 -1.27 0.62
N ASP A 10 16.24 0.06 0.50
CA ASP A 10 17.38 0.96 0.58
C ASP A 10 17.60 1.52 2.00
N GLY A 11 16.87 1.00 3.00
CA GLY A 11 17.13 1.17 4.42
C GLY A 11 16.42 2.35 5.09
N GLU A 12 15.68 3.18 4.35
CA GLU A 12 14.86 4.25 4.94
C GLU A 12 13.68 3.65 5.73
N VAL A 13 13.46 4.17 6.94
CA VAL A 13 12.39 3.75 7.84
C VAL A 13 11.26 4.78 7.84
N PHE A 14 10.04 4.30 7.64
CA PHE A 14 8.81 5.07 7.60
C PHE A 14 7.98 4.75 8.85
N ASP A 15 7.70 5.76 9.65
CA ASP A 15 6.79 5.68 10.79
C ASP A 15 5.38 6.10 10.31
N THR A 16 4.46 5.14 10.24
CA THR A 16 3.11 5.34 9.68
C THR A 16 2.03 4.79 10.58
N ASP A 17 0.82 5.33 10.45
CA ASP A 17 -0.36 4.84 11.16
C ASP A 17 -0.70 3.40 10.75
N VAL A 18 -1.05 2.55 11.71
CA VAL A 18 -1.42 1.15 11.47
C VAL A 18 -2.62 1.04 10.53
N GLN A 19 -3.60 1.95 10.58
CA GLN A 19 -4.75 1.93 9.68
C GLN A 19 -4.34 2.17 8.23
N ILE A 20 -3.34 3.03 7.99
CA ILE A 20 -2.77 3.25 6.65
C ILE A 20 -2.01 1.98 6.21
N ALA A 21 -1.23 1.39 7.11
CA ALA A 21 -0.49 0.17 6.81
C ALA A 21 -1.41 -1.04 6.52
N LYS A 22 -2.59 -1.10 7.13
CA LYS A 22 -3.61 -2.14 6.90
C LYS A 22 -4.28 -2.09 5.54
N CYS A 23 -4.03 -1.06 4.72
CA CYS A 23 -4.37 -1.10 3.28
C CYS A 23 -3.60 -2.19 2.54
N SER A 24 -2.45 -2.62 3.07
CA SER A 24 -1.71 -3.79 2.59
C SER A 24 -2.27 -5.06 3.24
N GLY A 25 -2.77 -5.99 2.41
CA GLY A 25 -3.19 -7.31 2.88
C GLY A 25 -2.06 -8.06 3.57
N THR A 26 -0.84 -7.94 3.05
CA THR A 26 0.36 -8.57 3.63
C THR A 26 0.67 -8.04 5.04
N ILE A 27 0.68 -6.71 5.22
CA ILE A 27 0.94 -6.11 6.55
C ILE A 27 -0.23 -6.39 7.50
N LYS A 28 -1.47 -6.36 7.01
CA LYS A 28 -2.65 -6.70 7.82
C LYS A 28 -2.55 -8.13 8.38
N THR A 29 -2.27 -9.12 7.53
CA THR A 29 -2.05 -10.51 7.94
C THR A 29 -0.89 -10.62 8.93
N MET A 30 0.21 -9.90 8.71
CA MET A 30 1.35 -9.88 9.62
C MET A 30 0.97 -9.36 11.03
N LEU A 31 0.20 -8.28 11.12
CA LEU A 31 -0.24 -7.71 12.39
C LEU A 31 -1.29 -8.59 13.10
N GLU A 32 -2.28 -9.11 12.36
CA GLU A 32 -3.42 -9.80 12.94
C GLU A 32 -3.12 -11.28 13.25
N ASP A 33 -2.37 -11.98 12.41
CA ASP A 33 -2.15 -13.42 12.55
C ASP A 33 -0.85 -13.77 13.28
N LEU A 34 0.19 -12.93 13.21
CA LEU A 34 1.47 -13.17 13.89
C LEU A 34 1.57 -12.51 15.26
N GLY A 35 0.55 -11.74 15.67
CA GLY A 35 0.48 -11.13 16.99
C GLY A 35 1.57 -10.10 17.25
N MET A 36 2.02 -9.38 16.22
CA MET A 36 2.91 -8.23 16.41
C MET A 36 2.13 -7.13 17.14
N ASP A 37 2.53 -6.84 18.37
CA ASP A 37 1.84 -5.87 19.22
C ASP A 37 2.01 -4.44 18.68
N GLU A 38 0.91 -3.71 18.64
CA GLU A 38 0.88 -2.29 18.28
C GLU A 38 1.75 -1.48 19.26
N GLY A 39 2.97 -1.14 18.87
CA GLY A 39 3.88 -0.28 19.65
C GLY A 39 5.16 -0.93 20.15
N GLU A 40 5.46 -2.18 19.77
CA GLU A 40 6.86 -2.64 19.84
C GLU A 40 7.68 -1.88 18.79
N ASP A 41 8.91 -1.46 19.14
CA ASP A 41 9.85 -0.76 18.25
C ASP A 41 10.34 -1.63 17.06
N GLU A 42 9.63 -2.72 16.75
CA GLU A 42 9.95 -3.65 15.70
C GLU A 42 9.72 -3.02 14.33
N VAL A 43 10.74 -3.15 13.48
CA VAL A 43 10.77 -2.58 12.15
C VAL A 43 10.44 -3.69 11.17
N VAL A 44 9.33 -3.53 10.43
CA VAL A 44 8.93 -4.48 9.38
C VAL A 44 9.76 -4.22 8.13
N PRO A 45 10.62 -5.16 7.70
CA PRO A 45 11.43 -4.98 6.51
C PRO A 45 10.62 -5.29 5.24
N LEU A 46 10.70 -4.40 4.26
CA LEU A 46 10.07 -4.50 2.93
C LEU A 46 11.16 -4.56 1.85
N PRO A 47 11.88 -5.70 1.70
CA PRO A 47 13.06 -5.79 0.84
C PRO A 47 12.79 -5.62 -0.65
N ASN A 48 11.53 -5.68 -1.08
CA ASN A 48 11.14 -5.56 -2.49
C ASN A 48 10.61 -4.16 -2.86
N VAL A 49 10.65 -3.19 -1.94
CA VAL A 49 10.13 -1.83 -2.18
C VAL A 49 11.16 -0.80 -1.70
N ASN A 50 11.66 0.02 -2.63
CA ASN A 50 12.55 1.13 -2.29
C ASN A 50 11.78 2.29 -1.63
N SER A 51 12.50 3.20 -0.98
CA SER A 51 11.95 4.35 -0.27
C SER A 51 11.06 5.26 -1.12
N ALA A 52 11.44 5.53 -2.37
CA ALA A 52 10.71 6.41 -3.27
C ALA A 52 9.32 5.84 -3.61
N ILE A 53 9.26 4.53 -3.85
CA ILE A 53 8.02 3.82 -4.15
C ILE A 53 7.18 3.62 -2.90
N LEU A 54 7.80 3.26 -1.78
CA LEU A 54 7.10 3.10 -0.50
C LEU A 54 6.41 4.40 -0.07
N ARG A 55 7.04 5.56 -0.29
CA ARG A 55 6.43 6.87 -0.02
C ARG A 55 5.17 7.11 -0.84
N LYS A 56 5.17 6.73 -2.12
CA LYS A 56 4.00 6.83 -2.99
C LYS A 56 2.90 5.85 -2.60
N VAL A 57 3.27 4.61 -2.26
CA VAL A 57 2.32 3.62 -1.74
C VAL A 57 1.64 4.13 -0.47
N LEU A 58 2.39 4.69 0.48
CA LEU A 58 1.83 5.26 1.71
C LEU A 58 0.96 6.50 1.43
N GLN A 59 1.31 7.32 0.44
CA GLN A 59 0.46 8.42 -0.01
C GLN A 59 -0.88 7.92 -0.54
N TRP A 60 -0.87 6.89 -1.39
CA TRP A 60 -2.08 6.27 -1.93
C TRP A 60 -2.93 5.65 -0.82
N ALA A 61 -2.32 4.86 0.06
CA ALA A 61 -2.99 4.23 1.18
C ALA A 61 -3.60 5.27 2.14
N THR A 62 -2.94 6.40 2.37
CA THR A 62 -3.48 7.48 3.22
C THR A 62 -4.75 8.08 2.64
N TYR A 63 -4.84 8.21 1.32
CA TYR A 63 -6.02 8.75 0.65
C TYR A 63 -7.18 7.73 0.64
N HIS A 64 -6.89 6.45 0.42
CA HIS A 64 -7.89 5.38 0.26
C HIS A 64 -8.20 4.60 1.54
N LYS A 65 -7.63 4.95 2.70
CA LYS A 65 -7.83 4.20 3.95
C LYS A 65 -9.28 4.10 4.43
N ASP A 66 -10.12 5.06 4.02
CA ASP A 66 -11.53 5.17 4.42
C ASP A 66 -12.47 4.67 3.31
N ASP A 67 -11.92 4.18 2.19
CA ASP A 67 -12.71 3.66 1.08
C ASP A 67 -13.34 2.31 1.44
N PRO A 68 -14.54 2.01 0.93
CA PRO A 68 -15.16 0.71 1.14
C PRO A 68 -14.26 -0.38 0.56
N ALA A 69 -14.05 -1.45 1.33
CA ALA A 69 -13.30 -2.60 0.86
C ALA A 69 -13.89 -3.10 -0.47
N PRO A 70 -13.05 -3.39 -1.48
CA PRO A 70 -13.53 -3.93 -2.74
C PRO A 70 -14.28 -5.24 -2.47
N ALA A 71 -15.51 -5.34 -2.95
CA ALA A 71 -16.32 -6.55 -2.80
C ALA A 71 -15.62 -7.71 -3.52
N GLU A 72 -15.55 -8.89 -2.89
CA GLU A 72 -14.88 -10.06 -3.47
C GLU A 72 -15.46 -10.50 -4.82
N ASP A 73 -16.72 -10.13 -5.12
CA ASP A 73 -17.40 -10.41 -6.40
C ASP A 73 -17.04 -9.43 -7.55
N ASP A 74 -16.25 -8.38 -7.29
CA ASP A 74 -15.91 -7.34 -8.29
C ASP A 74 -14.68 -7.68 -9.15
N GLU A 75 -14.09 -8.87 -8.97
CA GLU A 75 -12.97 -9.36 -9.80
C GLU A 75 -13.40 -9.65 -11.25
N ASN A 76 -14.71 -9.73 -11.53
CA ASN A 76 -15.26 -10.14 -12.82
C ASN A 76 -15.99 -9.01 -13.59
N LYS A 77 -15.97 -7.79 -13.07
CA LYS A 77 -16.44 -6.61 -13.81
C LYS A 77 -15.28 -6.09 -14.65
N GLU A 78 -15.50 -5.88 -15.94
CA GLU A 78 -14.57 -5.11 -16.77
C GLU A 78 -14.43 -3.70 -16.16
N LYS A 79 -13.40 -3.51 -15.33
CA LYS A 79 -13.02 -2.19 -14.83
C LYS A 79 -12.58 -1.37 -16.03
N ARG A 80 -13.34 -0.36 -16.35
CA ARG A 80 -13.02 0.48 -17.51
C ARG A 80 -12.05 1.56 -17.07
N THR A 81 -11.20 1.98 -18.00
CA THR A 81 -10.21 3.05 -17.75
C THR A 81 -10.86 4.41 -17.40
N ASP A 82 -12.17 4.57 -17.66
CA ASP A 82 -12.97 5.72 -17.29
C ASP A 82 -13.47 5.73 -15.82
N ASP A 83 -13.27 4.65 -15.06
CA ASP A 83 -13.70 4.53 -13.66
C ASP A 83 -12.64 4.99 -12.64
N ILE A 84 -11.53 5.60 -13.08
CA ILE A 84 -10.47 6.13 -12.19
C ILE A 84 -10.83 7.50 -11.62
N SER A 85 -10.61 7.71 -10.32
CA SER A 85 -10.83 9.01 -9.70
C SER A 85 -9.87 10.07 -10.26
N SER A 86 -10.23 11.35 -10.22
CA SER A 86 -9.31 12.41 -10.65
C SER A 86 -8.04 12.46 -9.81
N TRP A 87 -8.13 12.06 -8.54
CA TRP A 87 -6.98 11.99 -7.64
C TRP A 87 -6.01 10.87 -8.07
N ASP A 88 -6.54 9.69 -8.39
CA ASP A 88 -5.73 8.56 -8.87
C ASP A 88 -5.10 8.87 -10.24
N ALA A 89 -5.84 9.51 -11.14
CA ALA A 89 -5.30 9.94 -12.42
C ALA A 89 -4.11 10.90 -12.26
N ASP A 90 -4.18 11.83 -11.29
CA ASP A 90 -3.07 12.73 -10.97
C ASP A 90 -1.93 12.02 -10.22
N PHE A 91 -2.25 11.07 -9.33
CA PHE A 91 -1.27 10.26 -8.60
C PHE A 91 -0.44 9.37 -9.53
N LEU A 92 -1.08 8.74 -10.51
CA LEU A 92 -0.46 7.87 -11.53
C LEU A 92 0.24 8.65 -12.65
N LYS A 93 0.20 9.98 -12.61
CA LYS A 93 0.92 10.85 -13.56
C LYS A 93 2.42 10.92 -13.25
N VAL A 94 3.07 9.78 -13.39
CA VAL A 94 4.51 9.55 -13.16
C VAL A 94 5.17 9.02 -14.44
N ASP A 95 6.48 8.88 -14.45
CA ASP A 95 7.17 8.19 -15.55
C ASP A 95 6.87 6.68 -15.54
N GLN A 96 7.08 6.03 -16.70
CA GLN A 96 6.78 4.61 -16.88
C GLN A 96 7.55 3.70 -15.91
N GLY A 97 8.77 4.07 -15.52
CA GLY A 97 9.57 3.30 -14.57
C GLY A 97 8.93 3.29 -13.19
N THR A 98 8.60 4.47 -12.68
CA THR A 98 7.87 4.62 -11.41
C THR A 98 6.52 3.90 -11.44
N LEU A 99 5.78 3.97 -12.54
CA LEU A 99 4.50 3.27 -12.68
C LEU A 99 4.67 1.74 -12.60
N PHE A 100 5.69 1.19 -13.27
CA PHE A 100 5.97 -0.24 -13.22
C PHE A 100 6.38 -0.70 -11.81
N GLU A 101 7.19 0.10 -11.12
CA GLU A 101 7.56 -0.19 -9.74
C GLU A 101 6.36 -0.11 -8.77
N LEU A 102 5.43 0.83 -9.00
CA LEU A 102 4.17 0.89 -8.23
C LEU A 102 3.33 -0.36 -8.40
N ILE A 103 3.21 -0.89 -9.63
CA ILE A 103 2.51 -2.14 -9.91
C ILE A 103 3.17 -3.31 -9.16
N LEU A 104 4.51 -3.42 -9.22
CA LEU A 104 5.24 -4.47 -8.52
C LEU A 104 5.07 -4.37 -7.00
N ALA A 105 5.14 -3.16 -6.45
CA ALA A 105 4.95 -2.90 -5.02
C ALA A 105 3.52 -3.21 -4.56
N ALA A 106 2.51 -2.81 -5.34
CA ALA A 106 1.10 -3.10 -5.05
C ALA A 106 0.83 -4.60 -5.01
N ASN A 107 1.36 -5.35 -5.97
CA ASN A 107 1.27 -6.81 -5.97
C ASN A 107 2.02 -7.45 -4.79
N TYR A 108 3.24 -6.98 -4.49
CA TYR A 108 4.04 -7.51 -3.37
C TYR A 108 3.38 -7.26 -2.00
N LEU A 109 2.77 -6.08 -1.81
CA LEU A 109 2.12 -5.69 -0.58
C LEU A 109 0.64 -6.12 -0.51
N ASP A 110 0.13 -6.78 -1.55
CA ASP A 110 -1.28 -7.15 -1.69
C ASP A 110 -2.23 -5.95 -1.48
N ILE A 111 -2.03 -4.90 -2.28
CA ILE A 111 -2.87 -3.69 -2.31
C ILE A 111 -3.71 -3.70 -3.59
N LYS A 112 -4.84 -4.42 -3.55
CA LYS A 112 -5.70 -4.62 -4.74
C LYS A 112 -6.11 -3.32 -5.43
N GLY A 113 -6.56 -2.32 -4.66
CA GLY A 113 -7.03 -1.05 -5.24
C GLY A 113 -5.95 -0.20 -5.93
N LEU A 114 -4.67 -0.45 -5.65
CA LEU A 114 -3.56 0.20 -6.37
C LEU A 114 -3.10 -0.62 -7.58
N LEU A 115 -3.39 -1.92 -7.60
CA LEU A 115 -3.03 -2.83 -8.69
C LEU A 115 -4.07 -2.81 -9.82
N ASP A 116 -5.34 -2.60 -9.47
CA ASP A 116 -6.47 -2.47 -10.39
C ASP A 116 -6.44 -1.19 -11.23
#